data_AF-X0Y6R0-F1
#
_entry.id   AF-X0Y6R0-F1
#
_cell.length_a   1.000
_cell.length_b   1.000
_cell.length_c   1.000
_cell.angle_alpha   90.00
_cell.angle_beta   90.00
_cell.angle_gamma   90.00
#
_symmetry.space_group_name_H-M   'P 1'
#
loop_
_entity.id
_entity.type
_entity.pdbx_description
1 polymer ?
#
loop_
_entity_poly.entity_id
_entity_poly.type
_entity_poly.pdbx_seq_one_letter_code
_entity_poly.pdbx_strand_id
1 'polypeptide(L)'
;PKPASYLIEVELTDVFKGIPSLVGVGADELFTKLLRGMHDDFSPSAQAGCVPTVYDPMLRNDIADDVDWQASEVELFVTTMSESLELAERARDEEDQEECVELWKLVFGDLFAEALAENAQLVAELSKSGGLGVTSTGMVSRATQGPGVTPVPKHRFYGEGLP
;
A
#
# COMPACT_ATOMS: atom_id res chain seq x y z
N PRO A 1 -10.67 -9.69 14.65
CA PRO A 1 -11.64 -8.58 14.84
C PRO A 1 -11.27 -7.50 13.82
N LYS A 2 -12.23 -7.01 13.03
CA LYS A 2 -11.93 -5.94 12.08
C LYS A 2 -12.05 -4.61 12.82
N PRO A 3 -10.98 -3.79 12.92
CA PRO A 3 -11.14 -2.43 13.39
C PRO A 3 -12.23 -1.75 12.55
N ALA A 4 -13.10 -0.96 13.17
CA ALA A 4 -14.10 -0.21 12.44
C ALA A 4 -13.36 0.73 11.47
N SER A 5 -13.66 0.66 10.17
CA SER A 5 -12.97 1.44 9.14
C SER A 5 -12.91 2.93 9.48
N TYR A 6 -13.94 3.46 10.14
CA TYR A 6 -14.00 4.86 10.58
C TYR A 6 -12.93 5.22 11.62
N LEU A 7 -12.65 4.33 12.56
CA LEU A 7 -11.59 4.54 13.56
C LEU A 7 -10.24 4.69 12.85
N ILE A 8 -9.94 3.80 11.91
CA ILE A 8 -8.71 3.88 11.11
C ILE A 8 -8.67 5.20 10.31
N GLU A 9 -9.79 5.64 9.72
CA GLU A 9 -9.83 6.90 8.96
C GLU A 9 -9.53 8.13 9.83
N VAL A 10 -10.04 8.17 11.07
CA VAL A 10 -9.77 9.27 12.01
C VAL A 10 -8.28 9.28 12.39
N GLU A 11 -7.73 8.12 12.73
CA GLU A 11 -6.32 7.98 13.10
C GLU A 11 -5.38 8.32 11.93
N LEU A 12 -5.68 7.80 10.74
CA LEU A 12 -4.94 8.16 9.53
C LEU A 12 -4.94 9.67 9.31
N THR A 13 -6.07 10.35 9.54
CA THR A 13 -6.15 11.81 9.39
C THR A 13 -5.21 12.53 10.34
N ASP A 14 -5.06 12.06 11.57
CA ASP A 14 -4.14 12.66 12.55
C ASP A 14 -2.68 12.37 12.22
N VAL A 15 -2.35 11.15 11.79
CA VAL A 15 -1.01 10.81 11.26
C VAL A 15 -0.69 11.68 10.04
N PHE A 16 -1.63 11.84 9.11
CA PHE A 16 -1.47 12.66 7.90
C PHE A 16 -1.19 14.13 8.23
N LYS A 17 -1.84 14.71 9.25
CA LYS A 17 -1.55 16.09 9.70
C LYS A 17 -0.10 16.24 10.18
N GLY A 18 0.51 15.16 10.68
CA GLY A 18 1.91 15.11 11.09
C GLY A 18 2.91 15.06 9.92
N ILE A 19 2.45 14.77 8.70
CA ILE A 19 3.33 14.65 7.52
C ILE A 19 3.43 16.03 6.81
N PRO A 20 4.61 16.68 6.81
CA PRO A 20 4.75 18.07 6.35
C PRO A 20 4.60 18.26 4.84
N SER A 21 4.81 17.20 4.04
CA SER A 21 4.58 17.22 2.59
C SER A 21 4.41 15.80 2.06
N LEU A 22 3.44 15.64 1.15
CA LEU A 22 3.23 14.42 0.37
C LEU A 22 3.86 14.51 -1.03
N VAL A 23 4.41 15.68 -1.40
CA VAL A 23 4.98 15.89 -2.73
C VAL A 23 6.27 15.09 -2.87
N GLY A 24 6.28 14.15 -3.83
CA GLY A 24 7.45 13.33 -4.14
C GLY A 24 7.63 12.11 -3.23
N VAL A 25 6.71 11.85 -2.30
CA VAL A 25 6.72 10.65 -1.45
C VAL A 25 6.13 9.48 -2.24
N GLY A 26 6.87 8.38 -2.32
CA GLY A 26 6.41 7.13 -2.93
C GLY A 26 5.23 6.53 -2.15
N ALA A 27 4.38 5.73 -2.81
CA ALA A 27 3.23 5.10 -2.16
C ALA A 27 3.67 4.11 -1.07
N ASP A 28 4.77 3.40 -1.32
CA ASP A 28 5.50 2.52 -0.41
C ASP A 28 6.00 3.27 0.85
N GLU A 29 6.67 4.40 0.66
CA GLU A 29 7.16 5.24 1.76
C GLU A 29 6.00 5.83 2.56
N LEU A 30 4.95 6.29 1.88
CA LEU A 30 3.76 6.84 2.52
C LEU A 30 3.04 5.76 3.34
N PHE A 31 2.81 4.58 2.78
CA PHE A 31 2.16 3.47 3.47
C PHE A 31 2.93 3.06 4.73
N THR A 32 4.26 2.94 4.62
CA THR A 32 5.13 2.63 5.76
C THR A 32 5.04 3.69 6.86
N LYS A 33 5.03 4.98 6.48
CA LYS A 33 4.87 6.09 7.43
C LYS A 33 3.51 6.07 8.13
N LEU A 34 2.44 5.74 7.41
CA LEU A 34 1.09 5.63 7.99
C LEU A 34 1.00 4.46 8.97
N LEU A 35 1.49 3.28 8.59
CA LEU A 35 1.54 2.11 9.48
C LEU A 35 2.34 2.41 10.74
N ARG A 36 3.51 3.03 10.61
CA ARG A 36 4.35 3.40 11.74
C ARG A 36 3.68 4.42 12.66
N GLY A 37 3.06 5.46 12.09
CA GLY A 37 2.33 6.46 12.88
C GLY A 37 1.22 5.83 13.72
N MET A 38 0.36 5.01 13.09
CA MET A 38 -0.70 4.29 13.81
C MET A 38 -0.12 3.31 14.84
N HIS A 39 0.94 2.58 14.51
CA HIS A 39 1.59 1.69 15.47
C HIS A 39 2.07 2.46 16.71
N ASP A 40 2.72 3.60 16.52
CA ASP A 40 3.29 4.40 17.61
C ASP A 40 2.20 5.03 18.49
N ASP A 41 1.06 5.41 17.90
CA ASP A 41 -0.08 5.96 18.64
C ASP A 41 -0.81 4.90 19.50
N PHE A 42 -0.92 3.67 19.00
CA PHE A 42 -1.65 2.58 19.68
C PHE A 42 -0.78 1.75 20.64
N SER A 43 0.53 1.69 20.41
CA SER A 43 1.47 0.89 21.21
C SER A 43 1.44 1.17 22.71
N PRO A 44 1.39 2.43 23.19
CA PRO A 44 1.34 2.71 24.63
C PRO A 44 0.12 2.09 25.32
N SER A 45 -1.04 2.16 24.67
CA SER A 45 -2.30 1.60 25.20
C SER A 45 -2.28 0.07 25.21
N ALA A 46 -1.75 -0.54 24.15
CA ALA A 46 -1.54 -1.99 24.11
C ALA A 46 -0.62 -2.47 25.24
N GLN A 47 0.52 -1.79 25.46
CA GLN A 47 1.47 -2.12 26.53
C GLN A 47 0.86 -1.94 27.94
N ALA A 48 -0.03 -0.96 28.09
CA ALA A 48 -0.75 -0.72 29.34
C ALA A 48 -1.95 -1.68 29.55
N GLY A 49 -2.28 -2.50 28.55
CA GLY A 49 -3.45 -3.39 28.60
C GLY A 49 -4.77 -2.62 28.65
N CYS A 50 -4.83 -1.45 28.03
CA CYS A 50 -6.02 -0.61 27.98
C CYS A 50 -6.43 -0.26 26.56
N VAL A 51 -7.65 0.23 26.41
CA VAL A 51 -8.20 0.70 25.14
C VAL A 51 -7.83 2.17 24.98
N PRO A 52 -7.24 2.58 23.83
CA PRO A 52 -6.98 3.98 23.57
C PRO A 52 -8.30 4.73 23.37
N THR A 53 -8.36 5.96 23.86
CA THR A 53 -9.45 6.87 23.54
C THR A 53 -9.21 7.51 22.19
N VAL A 54 -10.15 7.33 21.27
CA VAL A 54 -10.09 7.90 19.91
C VAL A 54 -11.26 8.85 19.73
N TYR A 55 -11.00 10.16 19.69
CA TYR A 55 -12.07 11.15 19.65
C TYR A 55 -12.58 11.39 18.23
N ASP A 56 -13.91 11.35 18.07
CA ASP A 56 -14.55 11.83 16.84
C ASP A 56 -14.33 13.35 16.70
N PRO A 57 -13.74 13.81 15.58
CA PRO A 57 -13.45 15.24 15.39
C PRO A 57 -14.69 16.11 15.26
N MET A 58 -15.85 15.53 14.90
CA MET A 58 -17.13 16.20 14.72
C MET A 58 -18.04 16.07 15.96
N LEU A 59 -18.13 14.87 16.52
CA LEU A 59 -19.07 14.54 17.59
C LEU A 59 -18.46 14.53 18.99
N ARG A 60 -17.13 14.52 19.12
CA ARG A 60 -16.36 14.54 20.39
C ARG A 60 -16.69 13.41 21.36
N ASN A 61 -17.30 12.33 20.88
CA ASN A 61 -17.41 11.04 21.57
C ASN A 61 -16.15 10.20 21.34
N ASP A 62 -15.98 9.17 22.17
CA ASP A 62 -14.92 8.17 22.02
C ASP A 62 -15.40 7.08 21.06
N ILE A 63 -14.78 7.01 19.87
CA ILE A 63 -15.08 6.03 18.84
C ILE A 63 -14.68 4.63 19.31
N ALA A 64 -13.63 4.51 20.13
CA ALA A 64 -13.15 3.22 20.62
C ALA A 64 -14.18 2.55 21.56
N ASP A 65 -14.92 3.35 22.33
CA ASP A 65 -16.02 2.92 23.19
C ASP A 65 -17.25 2.51 22.34
N ASP A 66 -17.58 3.29 21.31
CA ASP A 66 -18.70 2.99 20.40
C ASP A 66 -18.53 1.68 19.62
N VAL A 67 -17.28 1.24 19.39
CA VAL A 67 -16.95 -0.03 18.74
C VAL A 67 -16.69 -1.18 19.72
N ASP A 68 -16.84 -0.93 21.03
CA ASP A 68 -16.66 -1.89 22.14
C ASP A 68 -15.31 -2.63 22.08
N TRP A 69 -14.25 -1.89 21.76
CA TRP A 69 -12.93 -2.48 21.56
C TRP A 69 -12.38 -3.03 22.87
N GLN A 70 -11.90 -4.28 22.86
CA GLN A 70 -11.29 -4.88 24.05
C GLN A 70 -9.77 -4.72 24.02
N ALA A 71 -9.13 -4.70 25.20
CA ALA A 71 -7.67 -4.58 25.30
C ALA A 71 -6.92 -5.67 24.51
N SER A 72 -7.45 -6.89 24.46
CA SER A 72 -6.89 -7.98 23.64
C SER A 72 -6.97 -7.73 22.14
N GLU A 73 -7.97 -6.97 21.69
CA GLU A 73 -8.13 -6.62 20.28
C GLU A 73 -7.17 -5.50 19.88
N VAL A 74 -6.90 -4.56 20.80
CA VAL A 74 -5.87 -3.53 20.64
C VAL A 74 -4.48 -4.18 20.58
N GLU A 75 -4.18 -5.13 21.47
CA GLU A 75 -2.93 -5.89 21.43
C GLU A 75 -2.75 -6.63 20.09
N LEU A 76 -3.80 -7.33 19.63
CA LEU A 76 -3.78 -8.02 18.34
C LEU A 76 -3.60 -7.04 17.17
N PHE A 77 -4.26 -5.88 17.24
CA PHE A 77 -4.13 -4.83 16.22
C PHE A 77 -2.71 -4.30 16.14
N VAL A 78 -2.10 -3.93 17.27
CA VAL A 78 -0.70 -3.46 17.33
C VAL A 78 0.27 -4.53 16.86
N THR A 79 0.07 -5.79 17.26
CA THR A 79 0.90 -6.92 16.79
C THR A 79 0.83 -7.07 15.28
N THR A 80 -0.38 -7.05 14.72
CA THR A 80 -0.59 -7.17 13.26
C THR A 80 0.03 -5.98 12.51
N MET A 81 -0.08 -4.76 13.04
CA MET A 81 0.56 -3.57 12.47
C MET A 81 2.09 -3.68 12.50
N SER A 82 2.65 -4.18 13.60
CA SER A 82 4.09 -4.37 13.75
C SER A 82 4.64 -5.36 12.72
N GLU A 83 3.98 -6.51 12.56
CA GLU A 83 4.31 -7.51 11.53
C GLU A 83 4.21 -6.94 10.12
N SER A 84 3.12 -6.22 9.84
CA SER A 84 2.89 -5.58 8.52
C SER A 84 3.91 -4.48 8.23
N LEU A 85 4.32 -3.73 9.26
CA LEU A 85 5.33 -2.67 9.14
C LEU A 85 6.70 -3.25 8.83
N GLU A 86 7.11 -4.32 9.51
CA GLU A 86 8.38 -4.99 9.24
C GLU A 86 8.43 -5.50 7.79
N LEU A 87 7.36 -6.14 7.33
CA LEU A 87 7.25 -6.61 5.94
C LEU A 87 7.29 -5.46 4.94
N ALA A 88 6.56 -4.36 5.19
CA ALA A 88 6.54 -3.19 4.31
C ALA A 88 7.90 -2.49 4.23
N GLU A 89 8.62 -2.38 5.34
CA GLU A 89 9.97 -1.80 5.37
C GLU A 89 10.97 -2.65 4.61
N ARG A 90 10.91 -3.97 4.80
CA ARG A 90 11.71 -4.92 4.01
C ARG A 90 11.38 -4.82 2.52
N ALA A 91 10.10 -4.79 2.16
CA ALA A 91 9.67 -4.71 0.76
C ALA A 91 10.11 -3.41 0.09
N ARG A 92 10.12 -2.30 0.83
CA ARG A 92 10.58 -1.00 0.35
C ARG A 92 12.08 -0.95 0.08
N ASP A 93 12.86 -1.53 0.98
CA ASP A 93 14.32 -1.47 0.94
C ASP A 93 14.94 -2.63 0.11
N GLU A 94 14.11 -3.53 -0.43
CA GLU A 94 14.51 -4.65 -1.29
C GLU A 94 14.84 -4.18 -2.71
N GLU A 95 15.96 -4.66 -3.25
CA GLU A 95 16.43 -4.33 -4.61
C GLU A 95 15.96 -5.36 -5.65
N ASP A 96 15.72 -6.61 -5.23
CA ASP A 96 15.17 -7.65 -6.08
C ASP A 96 13.67 -7.47 -6.29
N GLN A 97 13.26 -7.28 -7.55
CA GLN A 97 11.87 -7.00 -7.88
C GLN A 97 10.93 -8.18 -7.58
N GLU A 98 11.38 -9.42 -7.72
CA GLU A 98 10.55 -10.60 -7.43
C GLU A 98 10.35 -10.75 -5.92
N GLU A 99 11.42 -10.62 -5.14
CA GLU A 99 11.36 -10.66 -3.68
C GLU A 99 10.52 -9.51 -3.10
N CYS A 100 10.67 -8.30 -3.64
CA CYS A 100 9.85 -7.13 -3.29
C CYS A 100 8.34 -7.43 -3.48
N VAL A 101 7.97 -8.07 -4.59
CA VAL A 101 6.58 -8.46 -4.86
C VAL A 101 6.09 -9.51 -3.87
N GLU A 102 6.90 -10.51 -3.54
CA GLU A 102 6.53 -11.53 -2.56
C GLU A 102 6.31 -10.92 -1.16
N LEU A 103 7.14 -9.96 -0.75
CA LEU A 103 6.96 -9.25 0.52
C LEU A 103 5.66 -8.43 0.52
N TRP A 104 5.34 -7.72 -0.56
CA TRP A 104 4.08 -6.98 -0.66
C TRP A 104 2.84 -7.88 -0.70
N LYS A 105 2.95 -9.10 -1.26
CA LYS A 105 1.88 -10.11 -1.17
C LYS A 105 1.65 -10.57 0.27
N LEU A 106 2.68 -10.63 1.12
CA LEU A 106 2.49 -10.96 2.53
C LEU A 106 1.71 -9.85 3.27
N VAL A 107 1.90 -8.59 2.89
CA VAL A 107 1.20 -7.44 3.48
C VAL A 107 -0.26 -7.35 3.04
N PHE A 108 -0.51 -7.46 1.73
CA PHE A 108 -1.84 -7.21 1.14
C PHE A 108 -2.62 -8.48 0.76
N GLY A 109 -1.99 -9.64 0.88
CA GLY A 109 -2.55 -10.93 0.48
C GLY A 109 -2.71 -11.07 -1.04
N ASP A 110 -3.60 -11.99 -1.42
CA ASP A 110 -3.82 -12.39 -2.82
C ASP A 110 -4.32 -11.24 -3.70
N LEU A 111 -4.95 -10.22 -3.12
CA LEU A 111 -5.42 -9.03 -3.85
C LEU A 111 -4.27 -8.27 -4.54
N PHE A 112 -3.07 -8.31 -3.98
CA PHE A 112 -1.90 -7.71 -4.62
C PHE A 112 -1.44 -8.52 -5.83
N ALA A 113 -1.50 -9.85 -5.73
CA ALA A 113 -1.17 -10.73 -6.86
C ALA A 113 -2.16 -10.56 -8.02
N GLU A 114 -3.46 -10.43 -7.71
CA GLU A 114 -4.51 -10.17 -8.71
C GLU A 114 -4.29 -8.82 -9.41
N ALA A 115 -4.05 -7.74 -8.66
CA ALA A 115 -3.77 -6.42 -9.22
C ALA A 115 -2.51 -6.40 -10.10
N LEU A 116 -1.46 -7.14 -9.70
CA LEU A 116 -0.24 -7.28 -10.49
C LEU A 116 -0.51 -8.04 -11.80
N ALA A 117 -1.30 -9.10 -11.75
CA ALA A 117 -1.67 -9.88 -12.92
C ALA A 117 -2.54 -9.07 -13.90
N GLU A 118 -3.51 -8.30 -13.40
CA GLU A 118 -4.31 -7.38 -14.21
C GLU A 118 -3.44 -6.32 -14.89
N ASN A 119 -2.50 -5.74 -14.14
CA ASN A 119 -1.57 -4.76 -14.68
C ASN A 119 -0.66 -5.37 -15.75
N ALA A 120 -0.16 -6.60 -15.53
CA ALA A 120 0.63 -7.33 -16.51
C ALA A 120 -0.16 -7.64 -17.80
N GLN A 121 -1.43 -8.04 -17.68
CA GLN A 121 -2.33 -8.24 -18.82
C GLN A 121 -2.54 -6.93 -19.59
N LEU A 122 -2.82 -5.83 -18.89
CA LEU A 122 -3.00 -4.52 -19.51
C LEU A 122 -1.73 -4.07 -20.26
N VAL A 123 -0.55 -4.26 -19.66
CA VAL A 123 0.74 -3.98 -20.31
C VAL A 123 0.94 -4.88 -21.54
N ALA A 124 0.59 -6.15 -21.47
CA ALA A 124 0.67 -7.07 -22.61
C ALA A 124 -0.27 -6.65 -23.76
N GLU A 125 -1.49 -6.21 -23.46
CA GLU A 125 -2.45 -5.68 -24.45
C GLU A 125 -1.99 -4.36 -25.07
N LEU A 126 -1.47 -3.44 -24.25
CA LEU A 126 -0.88 -2.19 -24.74
C LEU A 126 0.34 -2.48 -25.60
N SER A 127 1.16 -3.47 -25.25
CA SER A 127 2.30 -3.90 -26.07
C SER A 127 1.86 -4.52 -27.41
N LYS A 128 0.78 -5.30 -27.44
CA LYS A 128 0.19 -5.84 -28.68
C LYS A 128 -0.39 -4.73 -29.58
N SER A 129 -1.01 -3.72 -28.98
CA SER A 129 -1.67 -2.63 -29.70
C SER A 129 -0.73 -1.47 -30.08
N GLY A 130 0.52 -1.46 -29.59
CA GLY A 130 1.48 -0.36 -29.80
C GLY A 130 1.18 0.87 -28.94
N GLY A 131 0.50 0.66 -27.81
CA GLY A 131 0.11 1.66 -26.82
C GLY A 131 1.17 1.94 -25.75
N LEU A 132 2.41 1.48 -25.93
CA LEU A 132 3.52 1.70 -25.00
C LEU A 132 4.61 2.59 -25.65
N GLY A 133 5.36 3.31 -24.83
CA GLY A 133 6.56 4.05 -25.21
C GLY A 133 7.69 3.80 -24.22
N VAL A 134 8.94 3.98 -24.65
CA VAL A 134 10.13 3.88 -23.80
C VAL A 134 10.68 5.27 -23.57
N THR A 135 10.86 5.66 -22.31
CA THR A 135 11.47 6.94 -21.95
C THR A 135 12.98 6.91 -22.21
N SER A 136 13.63 8.08 -22.24
CA SER A 136 15.10 8.19 -22.34
C SER A 136 15.87 7.53 -21.19
N THR A 137 15.19 7.20 -20.09
CA THR A 137 15.73 6.44 -18.95
C THR A 137 15.58 4.92 -19.10
N GLY A 138 15.00 4.45 -20.21
CA GLY A 138 14.78 3.02 -20.45
C GLY A 138 13.53 2.44 -19.78
N MET A 139 12.70 3.29 -19.14
CA MET A 139 11.44 2.84 -18.53
C MET A 139 10.33 2.72 -19.57
N VAL A 140 9.53 1.66 -19.45
CA VAL A 140 8.32 1.47 -20.27
C VAL A 140 7.19 2.30 -19.68
N SER A 141 6.64 3.21 -20.49
CA SER A 141 5.54 4.10 -20.17
C SER A 141 4.32 3.78 -21.03
N ARG A 142 3.13 4.03 -20.48
CA ARG A 142 1.87 3.97 -21.23
C ARG A 142 1.65 5.21 -22.12
N ALA A 143 2.47 6.23 -21.96
CA ALA A 143 2.49 7.37 -22.87
C ALA A 143 3.24 6.97 -24.15
N THR A 144 2.57 7.05 -25.31
CA THR A 144 3.19 6.82 -26.63
C THR A 144 3.75 8.09 -27.26
N GLN A 145 3.47 9.25 -26.67
CA GLN A 145 3.87 10.56 -27.16
C GLN A 145 4.33 11.45 -26.01
N GLY A 146 5.44 12.16 -26.22
CA GLY A 146 6.04 13.08 -25.26
C GLY A 146 7.53 13.29 -25.55
N PRO A 147 8.12 14.39 -25.07
CA PRO A 147 9.55 14.63 -25.25
C PRO A 147 10.36 13.51 -24.58
N GLY A 148 11.24 12.87 -25.35
CA GLY A 148 12.09 11.77 -24.86
C GLY A 148 11.40 10.40 -24.79
N VAL A 149 10.21 10.24 -25.39
CA VAL A 149 9.50 8.96 -25.45
C VAL A 149 9.60 8.36 -26.85
N THR A 150 10.13 7.15 -26.94
CA THR A 150 10.20 6.35 -28.18
C THR A 150 9.06 5.34 -28.19
N PRO A 151 8.09 5.42 -29.12
CA PRO A 151 6.96 4.49 -29.14
C PRO A 151 7.42 3.05 -29.41
N VAL A 152 6.86 2.10 -28.67
CA VAL A 152 7.07 0.67 -28.85
C VAL A 152 6.25 0.21 -30.06
N PRO A 153 6.86 -0.40 -31.09
CA PRO A 153 6.13 -0.95 -32.22
C PRO A 153 5.13 -2.01 -31.78
N LYS A 154 4.02 -2.14 -32.52
CA LYS A 154 3.07 -3.24 -32.31
C LYS A 154 3.81 -4.57 -32.43
N HIS A 155 3.85 -5.35 -31.36
CA HIS A 155 4.48 -6.66 -31.36
C HIS A 155 3.42 -7.77 -31.33
N ARG A 156 3.77 -8.93 -31.89
CA ARG A 156 3.00 -10.17 -31.75
C ARG A 156 3.83 -11.13 -30.91
N PHE A 157 3.24 -11.69 -29.85
CA PHE A 157 3.87 -12.79 -29.10
C PHE A 157 3.78 -14.05 -29.95
N TYR A 158 4.91 -14.51 -30.48
CA TYR A 158 5.02 -15.76 -31.23
C TYR A 158 5.23 -16.92 -30.24
N GLY A 159 4.19 -17.30 -29.50
CA GLY A 159 4.27 -18.36 -28.49
C GLY A 159 2.95 -19.09 -28.19
N GLU A 160 1.80 -18.47 -28.49
CA GLU A 160 0.49 -19.14 -28.43
C GLU A 160 0.21 -19.87 -29.74
N GLY A 161 0.77 -21.05 -29.91
CA GLY A 161 0.42 -21.89 -31.06
C GLY A 161 1.41 -23.00 -31.35
N LEU A 162 1.36 -24.07 -30.56
CA LEU A 162 1.52 -25.43 -31.07
C LEU A 162 0.48 -26.32 -30.37
N PRO A 163 -0.43 -26.99 -31.11
CA PRO A 163 -1.35 -27.98 -30.57
C PRO A 163 -0.63 -29.25 -30.07
#